data_AF-A0A1T1BBW9-F1
#
_entry.id   AF-A0A1T1BBW9-F1
#
_cell.length_a   1.000
_cell.length_b   1.000
_cell.length_c   1.000
_cell.angle_alpha   90.00
_cell.angle_beta   90.00
_cell.angle_gamma   90.00
#
_symmetry.space_group_name_H-M   'P 1'
#
loop_
_entity.id
_entity.type
_entity.pdbx_description
1 polymer ?
#
loop_
_entity_poly.entity_id
_entity_poly.type
_entity_poly.pdbx_seq_one_letter_code
_entity_poly.pdbx_strand_id
1 'polypeptide(L)'
;MTTPPAARRAVQTAAFTLIELLVAVALALIILFAASSLLISSSRSSSDLQVRNDLLQEQQIAQNYLIANVREAAYVYPQGTTLNLGSGVTTERPGGGAWVVGSTTAPILAIVKAPELPVSGCSASNDRACYKFKAYYPVLRATWVSGLGPTSQNNPGADPANETSWLLVEYTRNLVQTTPPTITELTDLTLVPFTGASGKLLLDYVQPAVTGLPPLFEVPAAGPQAAGQTRVTVNLSVSRAASGKIVAVPARASTDPATWVQPVLVAPRNVGRLTP
;
A
#
# COMPACT_ATOMS: atom_id res chain seq x y z
N MET A 1 -91.33 -1.07 -51.83
CA MET A 1 -90.39 -0.50 -50.84
C MET A 1 -89.36 -1.55 -50.53
N THR A 2 -88.16 -1.41 -51.08
CA THR A 2 -87.03 -2.33 -50.94
C THR A 2 -86.05 -1.78 -49.92
N THR A 3 -85.86 -2.50 -48.82
CA THR A 3 -84.84 -2.22 -47.80
C THR A 3 -83.45 -2.60 -48.34
N PRO A 4 -82.42 -1.75 -48.21
CA PRO A 4 -81.06 -2.12 -48.60
C PRO A 4 -80.41 -3.02 -47.53
N PRO A 5 -79.50 -3.94 -47.90
CA PRO A 5 -78.83 -4.80 -46.94
C PRO A 5 -77.74 -4.05 -46.18
N ALA A 6 -77.54 -4.46 -44.92
CA ALA A 6 -76.55 -3.89 -44.02
C ALA A 6 -75.11 -4.11 -44.51
N ALA A 7 -74.33 -3.03 -44.57
CA ALA A 7 -72.90 -3.09 -44.83
C ALA A 7 -72.19 -3.83 -43.69
N ARG A 8 -71.68 -5.03 -43.96
CA ARG A 8 -70.77 -5.72 -43.05
C ARG A 8 -69.45 -4.95 -43.00
N ARG A 9 -69.12 -4.35 -41.85
CA ARG A 9 -67.75 -3.92 -41.56
C ARG A 9 -66.85 -5.14 -41.57
N ALA A 10 -65.94 -5.21 -42.53
CA ALA A 10 -64.81 -6.13 -42.47
C ALA A 10 -63.95 -5.73 -41.27
N VAL A 11 -63.99 -6.53 -40.21
CA VAL A 11 -62.97 -6.48 -39.16
C VAL A 11 -61.70 -7.00 -39.82
N GLN A 12 -60.79 -6.08 -40.17
CA GLN A 12 -59.43 -6.45 -40.56
C GLN A 12 -58.74 -7.02 -39.32
N THR A 13 -58.80 -8.34 -39.15
CA THR A 13 -57.83 -9.06 -38.33
C THR A 13 -56.50 -8.93 -39.04
N ALA A 14 -55.67 -7.97 -38.61
CA ALA A 14 -54.28 -7.90 -39.00
C ALA A 14 -53.59 -9.18 -38.50
N ALA A 15 -53.49 -10.18 -39.37
CA ALA A 15 -52.72 -11.38 -39.12
C ALA A 15 -51.24 -10.98 -39.21
N PHE A 16 -50.57 -10.88 -38.06
CA PHE A 16 -49.12 -10.69 -38.01
C PHE A 16 -48.45 -11.75 -38.86
N THR A 17 -47.64 -11.32 -39.82
CA THR A 17 -46.90 -12.27 -40.65
C THR A 17 -45.75 -12.85 -39.83
N LEU A 18 -45.40 -14.12 -40.09
CA LEU A 18 -44.32 -14.82 -39.38
C LEU A 18 -42.99 -14.07 -39.49
N ILE A 19 -42.79 -13.37 -40.61
CA ILE A 19 -41.62 -12.51 -40.87
C ILE A 19 -41.60 -11.31 -39.92
N GLU A 20 -42.73 -10.65 -39.70
CA GLU A 20 -42.83 -9.47 -38.84
C GLU A 20 -42.56 -9.81 -37.36
N LEU A 21 -43.04 -10.98 -36.92
CA LEU A 21 -42.71 -11.53 -35.60
C LEU A 21 -41.20 -11.81 -35.47
N LEU A 22 -40.59 -12.41 -36.50
CA LEU A 22 -39.17 -12.75 -36.50
C LEU A 22 -38.28 -11.49 -36.47
N VAL A 23 -38.67 -10.45 -37.22
CA VAL A 23 -37.99 -9.14 -37.20
C VAL A 23 -38.15 -8.47 -35.82
N ALA A 24 -39.33 -8.50 -35.22
CA ALA A 24 -39.54 -7.93 -33.89
C ALA A 24 -38.69 -8.63 -32.81
N VAL A 25 -38.62 -9.97 -32.85
CA VAL A 25 -37.76 -10.74 -31.93
C VAL A 25 -36.28 -10.44 -32.16
N ALA A 26 -35.84 -10.36 -33.43
CA ALA A 26 -34.46 -10.02 -33.75
C ALA A 26 -34.08 -8.63 -33.19
N LEU A 27 -34.94 -7.62 -33.38
CA LEU A 27 -34.72 -6.28 -32.83
C LEU A 27 -34.72 -6.27 -31.30
N ALA A 28 -35.63 -7.00 -30.67
CA ALA A 28 -35.69 -7.13 -29.21
C ALA A 28 -34.40 -7.77 -28.65
N LEU A 29 -33.85 -8.79 -29.32
CA LEU A 29 -32.59 -9.43 -28.92
C LEU A 29 -31.38 -8.49 -29.08
N ILE A 30 -31.34 -7.68 -30.14
CA ILE A 30 -30.28 -6.68 -30.33
C ILE A 30 -30.32 -5.63 -29.21
N ILE A 31 -31.51 -5.12 -28.87
CA ILE A 31 -31.70 -4.15 -27.78
C ILE A 31 -31.29 -4.77 -26.44
N LEU A 32 -31.73 -6.01 -26.16
CA LEU A 32 -31.38 -6.71 -24.93
C LEU A 32 -29.87 -6.95 -24.82
N PHE A 33 -29.20 -7.30 -25.92
CA PHE A 33 -27.75 -7.47 -25.98
C PHE A 33 -27.01 -6.16 -25.70
N ALA A 34 -27.43 -5.06 -26.32
CA ALA A 34 -26.87 -3.74 -26.09
C ALA A 34 -27.05 -3.29 -24.63
N ALA A 35 -28.26 -3.45 -24.07
CA ALA A 35 -28.55 -3.13 -22.67
C ALA A 35 -27.71 -3.99 -21.71
N SER A 36 -27.60 -5.29 -21.97
CA SER A 36 -26.78 -6.21 -21.15
C SER A 36 -25.31 -5.82 -21.19
N SER A 37 -24.79 -5.45 -22.35
CA SER A 37 -23.40 -5.00 -22.51
C SER A 37 -23.13 -3.71 -21.75
N LEU A 38 -24.06 -2.76 -21.79
CA LEU A 38 -23.98 -1.52 -21.04
C LEU A 38 -23.99 -1.78 -19.52
N LEU A 39 -24.89 -2.64 -19.03
CA LEU A 39 -24.97 -3.01 -17.62
C LEU A 39 -23.67 -3.69 -17.15
N ILE A 40 -23.12 -4.62 -17.94
CA ILE A 40 -21.85 -5.29 -17.65
C ILE A 40 -20.71 -4.27 -17.62
N SER A 41 -20.65 -3.35 -18.59
CA SER A 41 -19.63 -2.30 -18.64
C SER A 41 -19.73 -1.37 -17.44
N SER A 42 -20.94 -0.96 -17.06
CA SER A 42 -21.20 -0.11 -15.90
C SER A 42 -20.82 -0.80 -14.60
N SER A 43 -21.17 -2.08 -14.45
CA SER A 43 -20.80 -2.88 -13.27
C SER A 43 -19.28 -3.01 -13.14
N ARG A 44 -18.58 -3.35 -14.24
CA ARG A 44 -17.11 -3.43 -14.27
C ARG A 44 -16.45 -2.10 -13.92
N SER A 45 -16.97 -0.99 -14.45
CA SER A 45 -16.47 0.35 -14.13
C SER A 45 -16.69 0.69 -12.67
N SER A 46 -17.84 0.33 -12.09
CA SER A 46 -18.12 0.56 -10.67
C SER A 46 -17.16 -0.24 -9.78
N SER A 47 -16.90 -1.51 -10.10
CA SER A 47 -15.95 -2.33 -9.35
C SER A 47 -14.52 -1.82 -9.44
N ASP A 48 -14.07 -1.36 -10.62
CA ASP A 48 -12.73 -0.77 -10.80
C ASP A 48 -12.56 0.51 -9.96
N LEU A 49 -13.57 1.39 -10.00
CA LEU A 49 -13.58 2.60 -9.21
C LEU A 49 -13.59 2.31 -7.71
N GLN A 50 -14.36 1.32 -7.28
CA GLN A 50 -14.38 0.88 -5.88
C GLN A 50 -13.00 0.39 -5.42
N VAL A 51 -12.38 -0.53 -6.16
CA VAL A 51 -11.03 -1.04 -5.83
C VAL A 51 -10.00 0.09 -5.81
N ARG A 52 -10.09 1.02 -6.76
CA ARG A 52 -9.18 2.18 -6.80
C ARG A 52 -9.37 3.09 -5.60
N ASN A 53 -10.62 3.35 -5.18
CA ASN A 53 -10.92 4.16 -4.01
C ASN A 53 -10.43 3.49 -2.72
N ASP A 54 -10.60 2.17 -2.59
CA ASP A 54 -10.10 1.41 -1.45
C ASP A 54 -8.56 1.50 -1.37
N LEU A 55 -7.86 1.27 -2.49
CA LEU A 55 -6.39 1.41 -2.57
C LEU A 55 -5.91 2.83 -2.26
N LEU A 56 -6.60 3.85 -2.78
CA LEU A 56 -6.31 5.26 -2.49
C LEU A 56 -6.46 5.55 -0.99
N GLN A 57 -7.55 5.08 -0.38
CA GLN A 57 -7.82 5.28 1.04
C GLN A 57 -6.76 4.59 1.91
N GLU A 58 -6.48 3.31 1.65
CA GLU A 58 -5.46 2.54 2.39
C GLU A 58 -4.07 3.16 2.24
N GLN A 59 -3.69 3.54 1.01
CA GLN A 59 -2.41 4.22 0.76
C GLN A 59 -2.31 5.53 1.54
N GLN A 60 -3.35 6.38 1.53
CA GLN A 60 -3.34 7.65 2.25
C GLN A 60 -3.24 7.45 3.77
N ILE A 61 -3.95 6.46 4.32
CA ILE A 61 -3.88 6.14 5.76
C ILE A 61 -2.46 5.67 6.12
N ALA A 62 -1.92 4.69 5.39
CA ALA A 62 -0.58 4.16 5.65
C ALA A 62 0.51 5.22 5.46
N GLN A 63 0.39 6.04 4.41
CA GLN A 63 1.32 7.13 4.13
C GLN A 63 1.28 8.19 5.23
N ASN A 64 0.09 8.63 5.66
CA ASN A 64 -0.04 9.60 6.76
C ASN A 64 0.52 9.06 8.07
N TYR A 65 0.27 7.78 8.38
CA TYR A 65 0.83 7.12 9.56
C TYR A 65 2.37 7.06 9.51
N LEU A 66 2.95 6.64 8.38
CA LEU A 66 4.41 6.61 8.20
C LEU A 66 5.01 8.01 8.32
N ILE A 67 4.44 9.00 7.63
CA ILE A 67 4.89 10.39 7.66
C ILE A 67 4.84 10.96 9.08
N ALA A 68 3.79 10.66 9.84
CA ALA A 68 3.67 11.11 11.23
C ALA A 68 4.83 10.57 12.08
N ASN A 69 5.16 9.28 11.95
CA ASN A 69 6.28 8.68 12.66
C ASN A 69 7.64 9.28 12.23
N VAL A 70 7.85 9.49 10.93
CA VAL A 70 9.08 10.11 10.40
C VAL A 70 9.21 11.57 10.86
N ARG A 71 8.10 12.31 10.92
CA ARG A 71 8.08 13.70 11.39
C ARG A 71 8.49 13.81 12.86
N GLU A 72 8.18 12.80 13.67
CA GLU A 72 8.53 12.73 15.09
C GLU A 72 9.90 12.07 15.36
N ALA A 73 10.62 11.68 14.31
CA ALA A 73 11.93 11.06 14.45
C ALA A 73 12.93 12.00 15.13
N ALA A 74 13.63 11.47 16.13
CA ALA A 74 14.81 12.04 16.77
C ALA A 74 16.10 11.71 16.03
N TYR A 75 16.09 10.63 15.23
CA TYR A 75 17.20 10.23 14.38
C TYR A 75 16.67 9.48 13.16
N VAL A 76 17.28 9.71 12.00
CA VAL A 76 17.04 8.95 10.78
C VAL A 76 18.32 8.22 10.44
N TYR A 77 18.29 6.90 10.23
CA TYR A 77 19.52 6.21 9.84
C TYR A 77 19.93 6.64 8.43
N PRO A 78 21.18 7.09 8.21
CA PRO A 78 21.60 7.58 6.91
C PRO A 78 21.82 6.44 5.91
N GLN A 79 21.87 6.80 4.61
CA GLN A 79 22.23 5.87 3.54
C GLN A 79 23.57 5.18 3.81
N GLY A 80 23.63 3.88 3.51
CA GLY A 80 24.79 3.03 3.75
C GLY A 80 24.82 2.37 5.13
N THR A 81 23.90 2.73 6.03
CA THR A 81 23.82 2.07 7.34
C THR A 81 23.33 0.63 7.22
N THR A 82 24.12 -0.31 7.73
CA THR A 82 23.73 -1.71 7.88
C THR A 82 22.89 -1.90 9.15
N LEU A 83 21.77 -2.60 9.03
CA LEU A 83 20.80 -2.87 10.09
C LEU A 83 20.62 -4.37 10.28
N ASN A 84 20.59 -4.81 11.54
CA ASN A 84 20.30 -6.19 11.92
C ASN A 84 18.92 -6.30 12.60
N LEU A 85 17.88 -6.59 11.82
CA LEU A 85 16.51 -6.76 12.32
C LEU A 85 16.26 -8.13 13.01
N GLY A 86 17.32 -8.91 13.23
CA GLY A 86 17.23 -10.28 13.72
C GLY A 86 16.82 -11.28 12.64
N SER A 87 16.44 -12.47 13.05
CA SER A 87 15.99 -13.56 12.18
C SER A 87 14.51 -13.89 12.44
N GLY A 88 13.75 -14.06 11.37
CA GLY A 88 12.34 -14.44 11.42
C GLY A 88 11.61 -14.09 10.14
N VAL A 89 10.48 -14.77 9.89
CA VAL A 89 9.65 -14.58 8.70
C VAL A 89 9.30 -13.10 8.47
N THR A 90 9.11 -12.34 9.55
CA THR A 90 8.69 -10.94 9.47
C THR A 90 9.83 -9.93 9.35
N THR A 91 11.09 -10.34 9.51
CA THR A 91 12.27 -9.46 9.56
C THR A 91 13.35 -9.84 8.56
N GLU A 92 13.22 -10.98 7.90
CA GLU A 92 14.16 -11.46 6.91
C GLU A 92 14.19 -10.57 5.67
N ARG A 93 15.40 -10.26 5.20
CA ARG A 93 15.61 -9.51 3.96
C ARG A 93 15.29 -10.39 2.75
N PRO A 94 14.43 -9.93 1.82
CA PRO A 94 14.24 -10.60 0.53
C PRO A 94 15.58 -10.76 -0.20
N GLY A 95 15.93 -12.01 -0.56
CA GLY A 95 17.23 -12.33 -1.15
C GLY A 95 18.38 -12.52 -0.15
N GLY A 96 18.10 -12.53 1.16
CA GLY A 96 19.05 -12.81 2.24
C GLY A 96 19.98 -11.66 2.60
N GLY A 97 20.85 -11.86 3.60
CA GLY A 97 21.85 -10.86 4.02
C GLY A 97 21.31 -9.75 4.92
N ALA A 98 22.13 -8.72 5.14
CA ALA A 98 21.80 -7.61 6.03
C ALA A 98 20.97 -6.52 5.33
N TRP A 99 20.11 -5.84 6.10
CA TRP A 99 19.40 -4.67 5.62
C TRP A 99 20.35 -3.49 5.50
N VAL A 100 20.30 -2.75 4.39
CA VAL A 100 21.14 -1.56 4.18
C VAL A 100 20.28 -0.40 3.73
N VAL A 101 20.35 0.71 4.47
CA VAL A 101 19.58 1.92 4.16
C VAL A 101 20.01 2.49 2.81
N GLY A 102 19.04 2.80 1.96
CA GLY A 102 19.25 3.27 0.59
C GLY A 102 19.61 2.17 -0.42
N SER A 103 19.43 0.89 -0.05
CA SER A 103 19.45 -0.21 -1.03
C SER A 103 18.29 -0.08 -2.02
N THR A 104 18.57 -0.22 -3.32
CA THR A 104 17.54 -0.19 -4.37
C THR A 104 16.78 -1.51 -4.51
N THR A 105 17.39 -2.63 -4.10
CA THR A 105 16.81 -3.98 -4.23
C THR A 105 16.00 -4.39 -3.01
N ALA A 106 16.34 -3.87 -1.84
CA ALA A 106 15.63 -4.10 -0.58
C ALA A 106 15.55 -2.78 0.18
N PRO A 107 14.66 -1.85 -0.25
CA PRO A 107 14.61 -0.52 0.34
C PRO A 107 14.13 -0.59 1.79
N ILE A 108 14.80 0.15 2.67
CA ILE A 108 14.46 0.22 4.07
C ILE A 108 14.64 1.66 4.56
N LEU A 109 13.64 2.14 5.29
CA LEU A 109 13.71 3.37 6.07
C LEU A 109 13.78 2.98 7.54
N ALA A 110 14.81 3.43 8.25
CA ALA A 110 14.89 3.25 9.70
C ALA A 110 15.00 4.59 10.40
N ILE A 111 14.30 4.71 11.51
CA ILE A 111 14.24 5.92 12.34
C ILE A 111 14.24 5.53 13.82
N VAL A 112 14.64 6.48 14.66
CA VAL A 112 14.38 6.45 16.09
C VAL A 112 13.37 7.54 16.39
N LYS A 113 12.18 7.15 16.84
CA LYS A 113 11.13 8.06 17.27
C LYS A 113 11.35 8.48 18.72
N ALA A 114 11.20 9.78 18.99
CA ALA A 114 11.26 10.34 20.33
C ALA A 114 10.10 9.82 21.20
N PRO A 115 10.29 9.69 22.53
CA PRO A 115 9.20 9.33 23.42
C PRO A 115 8.16 10.46 23.52
N GLU A 116 6.93 10.09 23.87
CA GLU A 116 5.84 11.03 24.14
C GLU A 116 5.90 11.58 25.58
N LEU A 117 6.52 10.82 26.48
CA LEU A 117 6.70 11.16 27.89
C LEU A 117 8.20 11.27 28.23
N PRO A 118 8.58 11.89 29.35
CA PRO A 118 9.98 11.97 29.76
C PRO A 118 10.66 10.59 29.82
N VAL A 119 11.85 10.50 29.21
CA VAL A 119 12.58 9.22 29.02
C VAL A 119 12.92 8.52 30.34
N SER A 120 13.04 9.27 31.44
CA SER A 120 13.27 8.71 32.78
C SER A 120 12.19 7.72 33.23
N GLY A 121 10.98 7.79 32.66
CA GLY A 121 9.88 6.86 32.93
C GLY A 121 9.84 5.63 32.02
N CYS A 122 10.82 5.43 31.13
CA CYS A 122 10.82 4.33 30.18
C CYS A 122 10.91 2.98 30.89
N SER A 123 9.94 2.11 30.61
CA SER A 123 9.89 0.74 31.11
C SER A 123 9.02 -0.13 30.21
N ALA A 124 9.03 -1.45 30.43
CA ALA A 124 8.15 -2.37 29.72
C ALA A 124 6.65 -2.05 29.93
N SER A 125 6.29 -1.42 31.06
CA SER A 125 4.92 -1.01 31.39
C SER A 125 4.59 0.43 30.98
N ASN A 126 5.56 1.20 30.50
CA ASN A 126 5.39 2.58 30.04
C ASN A 126 6.22 2.83 28.77
N ASP A 127 5.77 2.25 27.67
CA ASP A 127 6.43 2.35 26.37
C ASP A 127 6.37 3.76 25.76
N ARG A 128 5.43 4.60 26.21
CA ARG A 128 5.28 6.00 25.80
C ARG A 128 6.44 6.88 26.26
N ALA A 129 7.14 6.47 27.32
CA ALA A 129 8.36 7.12 27.78
C ALA A 129 9.62 6.57 27.07
N CYS A 130 9.52 5.53 26.25
CA CYS A 130 10.68 4.93 25.58
C CYS A 130 10.88 5.50 24.17
N TYR A 131 12.15 5.67 23.79
CA TYR A 131 12.49 5.83 22.38
C TYR A 131 12.09 4.56 21.62
N LYS A 132 11.66 4.71 20.37
CA LYS A 132 11.22 3.58 19.54
C LYS A 132 12.04 3.51 18.28
N PHE A 133 12.83 2.44 18.13
CA PHE A 133 13.38 2.09 16.84
C PHE A 133 12.24 1.61 15.95
N LYS A 134 12.12 2.23 14.78
CA LYS A 134 11.13 1.86 13.77
C LYS A 134 11.84 1.64 12.44
N ALA A 135 11.48 0.56 11.74
CA ALA A 135 11.93 0.34 10.38
C ALA A 135 10.74 0.00 9.47
N TYR A 136 10.76 0.54 8.25
CA TYR A 136 9.77 0.33 7.21
C TYR A 136 10.45 -0.31 6.01
N TYR A 137 9.97 -1.46 5.56
CA TYR A 137 10.56 -2.19 4.45
C TYR A 137 9.50 -3.03 3.73
N PRO A 138 9.68 -3.28 2.42
CA PRO A 138 8.78 -4.12 1.68
C PRO A 138 9.18 -5.61 1.81
N VAL A 139 8.19 -6.48 1.87
CA VAL A 139 8.36 -7.94 1.85
C VAL A 139 7.45 -8.54 0.79
N LEU A 140 7.88 -9.61 0.12
CA LEU A 140 7.05 -10.30 -0.86
C LEU A 140 5.83 -10.94 -0.18
N ARG A 141 4.64 -10.70 -0.72
CA ARG A 141 3.37 -11.17 -0.14
C ARG A 141 3.32 -12.69 0.00
N ALA A 142 3.74 -13.44 -1.03
CA ALA A 142 3.77 -14.90 -0.98
C ALA A 142 4.64 -15.46 0.16
N THR A 143 5.81 -14.86 0.40
CA THR A 143 6.71 -15.27 1.50
C THR A 143 6.10 -14.94 2.86
N TRP A 144 5.50 -13.76 2.98
CA TRP A 144 4.85 -13.32 4.23
C TRP A 144 3.64 -14.18 4.60
N VAL A 145 2.75 -14.46 3.64
CA VAL A 145 1.54 -15.27 3.86
C VAL A 145 1.91 -16.72 4.16
N SER A 146 2.92 -17.29 3.47
CA SER A 146 3.32 -18.68 3.69
C SER A 146 4.06 -18.90 5.01
N GLY A 147 4.80 -17.92 5.50
CA GLY A 147 5.50 -18.02 6.79
C GLY A 147 4.66 -17.64 8.01
N LEU A 148 3.44 -17.10 7.84
CA LEU A 148 2.54 -16.75 8.93
C LEU A 148 1.36 -17.72 9.03
N GLY A 149 0.92 -17.99 10.25
CA GLY A 149 -0.31 -18.76 10.48
C GLY A 149 -1.55 -18.07 9.88
N PRO A 150 -2.58 -18.82 9.45
CA PRO A 150 -3.78 -18.27 8.81
C PRO A 150 -4.62 -17.41 9.76
N THR A 151 -4.47 -17.57 11.07
CA THR A 151 -5.15 -16.79 12.11
C THR A 151 -4.33 -15.60 12.62
N SER A 152 -3.13 -15.39 12.07
CA SER A 152 -2.29 -14.26 12.45
C SER A 152 -2.96 -12.95 12.01
N GLN A 153 -3.06 -11.99 12.93
CA GLN A 153 -3.58 -10.64 12.62
C GLN A 153 -2.71 -9.90 11.57
N ASN A 154 -1.46 -10.34 11.40
CA ASN A 154 -0.54 -9.81 10.40
C ASN A 154 -0.70 -10.46 9.03
N ASN A 155 -1.52 -11.51 8.88
CA ASN A 155 -1.72 -12.20 7.62
C ASN A 155 -2.85 -11.53 6.82
N PRO A 156 -2.58 -10.92 5.65
CA PRO A 156 -3.62 -10.31 4.81
C PRO A 156 -4.55 -11.34 4.13
N GLY A 157 -4.30 -12.62 4.32
CA GLY A 157 -5.07 -13.72 3.71
C GLY A 157 -4.53 -14.13 2.34
N ALA A 158 -5.06 -15.23 1.81
CA ALA A 158 -4.69 -15.71 0.48
C ALA A 158 -5.23 -14.78 -0.63
N ASP A 159 -4.38 -14.46 -1.60
CA ASP A 159 -4.79 -13.78 -2.84
C ASP A 159 -3.87 -14.26 -3.98
N PRO A 160 -4.22 -15.38 -4.63
CA PRO A 160 -3.39 -15.99 -5.69
C PRO A 160 -3.11 -15.06 -6.87
N ALA A 161 -4.01 -14.10 -7.15
CA ALA A 161 -3.82 -13.14 -8.24
C ALA A 161 -2.71 -12.11 -7.95
N ASN A 162 -2.31 -11.98 -6.68
CA ASN A 162 -1.40 -10.95 -6.19
C ASN A 162 -0.21 -11.49 -5.40
N GLU A 163 0.16 -12.77 -5.57
CA GLU A 163 1.28 -13.41 -4.84
C GLU A 163 2.62 -12.69 -5.03
N THR A 164 2.83 -12.10 -6.21
CA THR A 164 4.04 -11.33 -6.57
C THR A 164 4.00 -9.88 -6.12
N SER A 165 2.90 -9.43 -5.52
CA SER A 165 2.80 -8.10 -4.92
C SER A 165 3.62 -8.03 -3.63
N TRP A 166 3.94 -6.82 -3.21
CA TRP A 166 4.71 -6.59 -1.99
C TRP A 166 3.84 -5.99 -0.89
N LEU A 167 4.25 -6.22 0.35
CA LEU A 167 3.67 -5.68 1.56
C LEU A 167 4.63 -4.67 2.14
N LEU A 168 4.16 -3.51 2.61
CA LEU A 168 4.95 -2.65 3.48
C LEU A 168 4.78 -3.12 4.93
N VAL A 169 5.90 -3.34 5.59
CA VAL A 169 5.97 -3.85 6.96
C VAL A 169 6.57 -2.77 7.86
N GLU A 170 6.00 -2.59 9.04
CA GLU A 170 6.59 -1.81 10.13
C GLU A 170 7.20 -2.75 11.17
N TYR A 171 8.49 -2.62 11.41
CA TYR A 171 9.14 -3.16 12.59
C TYR A 171 9.21 -2.09 13.68
N THR A 172 8.82 -2.42 14.90
CA THR A 172 8.95 -1.51 16.06
C THR A 172 9.62 -2.22 17.22
N ARG A 173 10.61 -1.56 17.82
CA ARG A 173 11.24 -1.99 19.08
C ARG A 173 11.40 -0.83 20.03
N ASN A 174 11.04 -1.04 21.29
CA ASN A 174 11.31 -0.08 22.36
C ASN A 174 12.79 -0.12 22.74
N LEU A 175 13.42 1.04 22.80
CA LEU A 175 14.76 1.23 23.35
C LEU A 175 14.58 1.53 24.84
N VAL A 176 14.78 0.51 25.67
CA VAL A 176 14.58 0.61 27.13
C VAL A 176 15.78 1.31 27.76
N GLN A 177 15.77 2.64 27.65
CA GLN A 177 16.77 3.53 28.21
C GLN A 177 16.08 4.61 29.04
N THR A 178 16.68 4.98 30.17
CA THR A 178 16.16 6.02 31.08
C THR A 178 16.78 7.40 30.84
N THR A 179 17.73 7.49 29.91
CA THR A 179 18.37 8.72 29.43
C THR A 179 18.26 8.81 27.91
N PRO A 180 18.34 10.01 27.32
CA PRO A 180 18.41 10.14 25.86
C PRO A 180 19.63 9.38 25.30
N PRO A 181 19.47 8.56 24.24
CA PRO A 181 20.60 7.91 23.59
C PRO A 181 21.50 8.94 22.91
N THR A 182 22.80 8.64 22.91
CA THR A 182 23.79 9.30 22.06
C THR A 182 23.72 8.78 20.62
N ILE A 183 24.30 9.53 19.68
CA ILE A 183 24.38 9.08 18.28
C ILE A 183 25.18 7.78 18.18
N THR A 184 26.26 7.65 18.94
CA THR A 184 27.10 6.44 18.97
C THR A 184 26.32 5.23 19.46
N GLU A 185 25.53 5.35 20.53
CA GLU A 185 24.67 4.25 21.00
C GLU A 185 23.65 3.84 19.92
N LEU A 186 23.09 4.80 19.18
CA LEU A 186 22.16 4.49 18.10
C LEU A 186 22.82 3.79 16.91
N THR A 187 24.09 4.09 16.62
CA THR A 187 24.86 3.37 15.60
C THR A 187 25.23 1.96 16.07
N ASP A 188 25.58 1.77 17.34
CA ASP A 188 25.92 0.45 17.88
C ASP A 188 24.71 -0.49 17.98
N LEU A 189 23.51 0.07 18.17
CA LEU A 189 22.25 -0.69 18.14
C LEU A 189 22.04 -1.47 16.83
N THR A 190 22.69 -1.07 15.73
CA THR A 190 22.54 -1.78 14.45
C THR A 190 23.40 -3.04 14.35
N LEU A 191 24.34 -3.24 15.29
CA LEU A 191 25.30 -4.34 15.30
C LEU A 191 24.80 -5.60 16.02
N VAL A 192 23.77 -5.47 16.86
CA VAL A 192 23.21 -6.58 17.64
C VAL A 192 21.81 -6.92 17.11
N PRO A 193 21.47 -8.21 16.89
CA PRO A 193 20.15 -8.59 16.44
C PRO A 193 19.10 -8.16 17.46
N PHE A 194 18.09 -7.42 16.98
CA PHE A 194 16.98 -7.01 17.79
C PHE A 194 16.06 -8.20 18.11
N THR A 195 16.24 -8.84 19.28
CA THR A 195 15.43 -9.98 19.72
C THR A 195 14.07 -9.54 20.28
N GLY A 196 13.04 -10.39 20.10
CA GLY A 196 11.72 -10.25 20.73
C GLY A 196 10.76 -9.25 20.07
N ALA A 197 11.10 -8.65 18.94
CA ALA A 197 10.20 -7.82 18.14
C ALA A 197 9.99 -8.43 16.75
N SER A 198 8.81 -8.19 16.18
CA SER A 198 8.39 -8.69 14.87
C SER A 198 7.81 -7.58 14.01
N GLY A 199 7.88 -7.76 12.70
CA GLY A 199 7.22 -6.89 11.74
C GLY A 199 5.71 -7.01 11.82
N LYS A 200 5.02 -5.89 11.64
CA LYS A 200 3.56 -5.79 11.48
C LYS A 200 3.23 -5.30 10.08
N LEU A 201 2.18 -5.86 9.50
CA LEU A 201 1.69 -5.40 8.20
C LEU A 201 1.19 -3.95 8.32
N LEU A 202 1.63 -3.08 7.42
CA LEU A 202 1.17 -1.69 7.33
C LEU A 202 0.31 -1.45 6.09
N LEU A 203 0.72 -1.97 4.93
CA LEU A 203 0.02 -1.76 3.66
C LEU A 203 0.23 -2.96 2.73
N ASP A 204 -0.83 -3.43 2.06
CA ASP A 204 -0.76 -4.47 1.02
C ASP A 204 -0.56 -3.85 -0.37
N TYR A 205 -0.18 -4.67 -1.35
CA TYR A 205 -0.11 -4.33 -2.77
C TYR A 205 0.90 -3.25 -3.15
N VAL A 206 1.93 -3.04 -2.35
CA VAL A 206 3.00 -2.06 -2.59
C VAL A 206 3.87 -2.46 -3.77
N GLN A 207 4.38 -1.48 -4.49
CA GLN A 207 5.32 -1.67 -5.60
C GLN A 207 6.68 -1.02 -5.28
N PRO A 208 7.64 -1.76 -4.69
CA PRO A 208 8.91 -1.20 -4.26
C PRO A 208 9.98 -1.15 -5.36
N ALA A 209 9.85 -2.01 -6.39
CA ALA A 209 10.88 -2.20 -7.40
C ALA A 209 10.25 -2.49 -8.76
N VAL A 210 9.96 -1.43 -9.52
CA VAL A 210 9.70 -1.49 -10.96
C VAL A 210 10.86 -0.76 -11.65
N THR A 211 11.37 -1.30 -12.76
CA THR A 211 12.45 -0.65 -13.50
C THR A 211 12.05 0.78 -13.89
N GLY A 212 12.87 1.77 -13.53
CA GLY A 212 12.59 3.19 -13.76
C GLY A 212 11.69 3.86 -12.73
N LEU A 213 11.19 3.12 -11.73
CA LEU A 213 10.46 3.69 -10.59
C LEU A 213 11.45 4.39 -9.64
N PRO A 214 11.10 5.55 -9.05
CA PRO A 214 11.90 6.15 -8.01
C PRO A 214 12.00 5.20 -6.80
N PRO A 215 13.11 5.25 -6.03
CA PRO A 215 13.26 4.40 -4.85
C PRO A 215 12.12 4.63 -3.85
N LEU A 216 11.59 3.56 -3.25
CA LEU A 216 10.50 3.65 -2.25
C LEU A 216 10.83 4.65 -1.14
N PHE A 217 12.09 4.70 -0.70
CA PHE A 217 12.61 5.65 0.27
C PHE A 217 13.87 6.34 -0.26
N GLU A 218 13.89 7.66 -0.20
CA GLU A 218 15.10 8.45 -0.36
C GLU A 218 15.47 9.01 1.01
N VAL A 219 16.66 8.65 1.48
CA VAL A 219 17.14 8.90 2.83
C VAL A 219 18.46 9.67 2.71
N PRO A 220 18.76 10.64 3.58
CA PRO A 220 19.96 11.45 3.43
C PRO A 220 21.22 10.61 3.61
N ALA A 221 22.30 11.03 2.94
CA ALA A 221 23.64 10.48 3.17
C ALA A 221 24.11 10.76 4.61
N ALA A 222 25.17 10.06 5.03
CA ALA A 222 25.77 10.26 6.34
C ALA A 222 26.25 11.72 6.51
N GLY A 223 25.86 12.34 7.63
CA GLY A 223 26.20 13.72 7.94
C GLY A 223 25.43 14.24 9.16
N PRO A 224 25.72 15.48 9.60
CA PRO A 224 25.00 16.11 10.70
C PRO A 224 23.50 16.22 10.38
N GLN A 225 22.65 15.80 11.33
CA GLN A 225 21.20 15.91 11.20
C GLN A 225 20.70 17.10 11.99
N ALA A 226 19.94 17.96 11.32
CA ALA A 226 19.32 19.13 11.93
C ALA A 226 17.88 19.29 11.44
N ALA A 227 17.02 19.80 12.32
CA ALA A 227 15.62 20.03 11.99
C ALA A 227 15.50 20.96 10.77
N GLY A 228 14.70 20.56 9.77
CA GLY A 228 14.53 21.29 8.51
C GLY A 228 15.59 21.04 7.43
N GLN A 229 16.75 20.48 7.80
CA GLN A 229 17.82 20.09 6.86
C GLN A 229 17.73 18.61 6.49
N THR A 230 17.48 17.75 7.47
CA THR A 230 17.21 16.32 7.24
C THR A 230 15.87 16.16 6.53
N ARG A 231 15.87 15.48 5.38
CA ARG A 231 14.66 15.22 4.58
C ARG A 231 14.62 13.77 4.16
N VAL A 232 13.44 13.17 4.27
CA VAL A 232 13.15 11.81 3.79
C VAL A 232 12.05 11.92 2.74
N THR A 233 12.27 11.37 1.56
CA THR A 233 11.23 11.22 0.54
C THR A 233 10.65 9.82 0.62
N VAL A 234 9.33 9.73 0.58
CA VAL A 234 8.59 8.47 0.55
C VAL A 234 7.83 8.42 -0.77
N ASN A 235 8.22 7.50 -1.66
CA ASN A 235 7.64 7.34 -2.99
C ASN A 235 6.73 6.12 -2.99
N LEU A 236 5.47 6.29 -2.57
CA LEU A 236 4.52 5.18 -2.45
C LEU A 236 3.71 5.00 -3.73
N SER A 237 3.56 3.75 -4.13
CA SER A 237 2.66 3.29 -5.18
C SER A 237 2.14 1.90 -4.85
N VAL A 238 0.85 1.67 -5.10
CA VAL A 238 0.19 0.38 -4.89
C VAL A 238 -0.44 -0.11 -6.18
N SER A 239 -0.49 -1.43 -6.38
CA SER A 239 -1.18 -2.04 -7.50
C SER A 239 -1.75 -3.41 -7.16
N ARG A 240 -3.02 -3.63 -7.49
CA ARG A 240 -3.73 -4.88 -7.24
C ARG A 240 -4.34 -5.42 -8.51
N ALA A 241 -4.15 -6.70 -8.79
CA ALA A 241 -4.92 -7.44 -9.75
C ALA A 241 -6.31 -7.76 -9.17
N ALA A 242 -7.37 -7.21 -9.76
CA ALA A 242 -8.75 -7.46 -9.39
C ALA A 242 -9.60 -7.65 -10.65
N SER A 243 -10.48 -8.65 -10.65
CA SER A 243 -11.40 -8.93 -11.77
C SER A 243 -10.73 -9.01 -13.15
N GLY A 244 -9.52 -9.58 -13.22
CA GLY A 244 -8.74 -9.75 -14.46
C GLY A 244 -8.05 -8.48 -14.98
N LYS A 245 -8.03 -7.40 -14.18
CA LYS A 245 -7.33 -6.15 -14.50
C LYS A 245 -6.40 -5.74 -13.37
N ILE A 246 -5.35 -4.98 -13.70
CA ILE A 246 -4.48 -4.36 -12.71
C ILE A 246 -4.98 -2.94 -12.46
N VAL A 247 -5.35 -2.66 -11.21
CA VAL A 247 -5.68 -1.32 -10.71
C VAL A 247 -4.47 -0.80 -9.97
N ALA A 248 -4.02 0.42 -10.28
CA ALA A 248 -2.86 1.03 -9.67
C ALA A 248 -3.17 2.43 -9.14
N VAL A 249 -2.48 2.80 -8.06
CA VAL A 249 -2.53 4.11 -7.43
C VAL A 249 -1.09 4.59 -7.15
N PRO A 250 -0.70 5.79 -7.63
CA PRO A 250 -1.45 6.68 -8.52
C PRO A 250 -1.83 6.07 -9.87
N ALA A 251 -2.81 6.69 -10.54
CA ALA A 251 -3.22 6.27 -11.88
C ALA A 251 -2.08 6.48 -12.88
N ARG A 252 -1.74 5.44 -13.64
CA ARG A 252 -0.64 5.45 -14.61
C ARG A 252 -1.07 6.15 -15.91
N ALA A 253 -1.08 7.48 -15.91
CA ALA A 253 -1.43 8.29 -17.08
C ALA A 253 -0.32 8.34 -18.14
N SER A 254 0.93 8.04 -17.75
CA SER A 254 2.10 7.96 -18.62
C SER A 254 2.67 6.55 -18.62
N THR A 255 3.38 6.16 -19.69
CA THR A 255 4.19 4.94 -19.73
C THR A 255 5.50 5.08 -18.95
N ASP A 256 5.87 6.30 -18.53
CA ASP A 256 7.05 6.58 -17.73
C ASP A 256 6.83 6.19 -16.25
N PRO A 257 7.55 5.15 -15.75
CA PRO A 257 7.43 4.70 -14.38
C PRO A 257 7.82 5.76 -13.34
N ALA A 258 8.62 6.77 -13.70
CA ALA A 258 8.97 7.87 -12.79
C ALA A 258 7.73 8.61 -12.25
N THR A 259 6.63 8.58 -13.00
CA THR A 259 5.36 9.24 -12.66
C THR A 259 4.38 8.36 -11.88
N TRP A 260 4.71 7.10 -11.64
CA TRP A 260 3.79 6.12 -11.03
C TRP A 260 3.82 6.13 -9.51
N VAL A 261 4.43 7.12 -8.89
CA VAL A 261 4.56 7.25 -7.43
C VAL A 261 3.95 8.56 -6.94
N GLN A 262 3.47 8.56 -5.70
CA GLN A 262 3.11 9.78 -4.99
C GLN A 262 4.27 10.17 -4.06
N PRO A 263 5.17 11.10 -4.47
CA PRO A 263 6.28 11.51 -3.63
C PRO A 263 5.77 12.35 -2.47
N VAL A 264 6.17 12.00 -1.25
CA VAL A 264 5.96 12.85 -0.09
C VAL A 264 7.27 13.10 0.63
N LEU A 265 7.63 14.37 0.70
CA LEU A 265 8.82 14.85 1.38
C LEU A 265 8.50 15.16 2.84
N VAL A 266 9.25 14.59 3.76
CA VAL A 266 9.09 14.77 5.21
C VAL A 266 10.37 15.31 5.81
N ALA A 267 10.27 16.40 6.58
CA ALA A 267 11.33 16.90 7.42
C ALA A 267 11.05 16.53 8.89
N PRO A 268 11.85 15.67 9.53
CA PRO A 268 11.74 15.38 10.95
C PRO A 268 11.94 16.63 11.82
N ARG A 269 11.18 16.73 12.91
CA ARG A 269 11.19 17.90 13.80
C ARG A 269 12.12 17.75 15.00
N ASN A 270 12.40 16.51 15.40
CA ASN A 270 13.16 16.20 16.61
C ASN A 270 14.61 15.79 16.33
N VAL A 271 15.03 15.73 15.07
CA VAL A 271 16.40 15.37 14.69
C VAL A 271 17.43 16.37 15.23
N GLY A 272 18.59 15.84 15.64
CA GLY A 272 19.69 16.63 16.20
C GLY A 272 19.47 17.10 17.64
N ARG A 273 18.40 16.64 18.32
CA ARG A 273 18.14 16.91 19.74
C ARG A 273 18.66 15.83 20.68
N LEU A 274 19.20 14.75 20.14
CA LEU A 274 19.93 13.75 20.91
C LEU A 274 21.26 14.35 21.35
N THR A 275 21.69 14.02 22.57
CA THR A 275 23.01 14.42 23.07
C THR A 275 24.09 13.76 22.19
N PRO A 276 25.11 14.50 21.73
CA PRO A 276 26.20 13.92 20.95
C PRO A 276 26.94 12.82 21.72
#